data_AF-A0A972CUY9-F1
#
_entry.id   AF-A0A972CUY9-F1
#
_cell.length_a   1.000
_cell.length_b   1.000
_cell.length_c   1.000
_cell.angle_alpha   90.00
_cell.angle_beta   90.00
_cell.angle_gamma   90.00
#
_symmetry.space_group_name_H-M   'P 1'
#
loop_
_entity.id
_entity.type
_entity.pdbx_description
1 polymer ?
#
loop_
_entity_poly.entity_id
_entity_poly.type
_entity_poly.pdbx_seq_one_letter_code
_entity_poly.pdbx_strand_id
1 'polypeptide(L)' 'MPVDLNTFESIKERFRNADVDEKIEIYTTVQGLSVEQYKELLRMFPIKYLDKLERAMS' A
#
# COMPACT_ATOMS: atom_id res chain seq x y z
N MET A 1 4.27 0.47 26.62
CA MET A 1 2.94 0.12 26.05
C MET A 1 3.21 -0.67 24.80
N PRO A 2 2.65 -1.87 24.62
CA PRO A 2 2.68 -2.55 23.33
C PRO A 2 1.68 -1.83 22.44
N VAL A 3 2.19 -1.05 21.50
CA VAL A 3 1.40 -0.62 20.35
C VAL A 3 1.22 -1.87 19.50
N ASP A 4 0.06 -2.51 19.59
CA ASP A 4 -0.34 -3.55 18.64
C ASP A 4 -0.55 -2.90 17.26
N LEU A 5 0.57 -2.61 16.59
CA LEU A 5 0.72 -2.04 15.24
C LEU A 5 0.53 -3.08 14.15
N ASN A 6 -0.18 -4.17 14.43
CA ASN A 6 -0.34 -5.25 13.47
C ASN A 6 -1.44 -4.88 12.49
N THR A 7 -1.08 -4.15 11.43
CA THR A 7 -1.36 -4.51 10.01
C THR A 7 -1.37 -3.24 9.16
N PHE A 8 -2.37 -2.36 9.28
CA PHE A 8 -2.55 -1.28 8.30
C PHE A 8 -1.71 -0.03 8.54
N GLU A 9 -1.60 0.43 9.79
CA GLU A 9 -0.97 1.74 10.07
C GLU A 9 0.52 1.75 9.73
N SER A 10 1.25 0.68 10.06
CA SER A 10 2.66 0.56 9.67
C SER A 10 2.84 0.40 8.15
N ILE A 11 1.90 -0.29 7.48
CA ILE A 11 1.87 -0.35 6.01
C ILE A 11 1.61 1.05 5.45
N LYS A 12 0.67 1.79 6.01
CA LYS A 12 0.29 3.14 5.58
C LYS A 12 1.42 4.14 5.80
N GLU A 13 2.16 4.03 6.90
CA GLU A 13 3.33 4.86 7.18
C GLU A 13 4.50 4.53 6.24
N ARG A 14 4.78 3.23 6.02
CA ARG A 14 5.75 2.81 5.00
C ARG A 14 5.32 3.27 3.62
N PHE A 15 4.07 3.06 3.24
CA PHE A 15 3.51 3.46 1.95
C PHE A 15 3.47 4.97 1.75
N ARG A 16 3.40 5.76 2.83
CA ARG A 16 3.51 7.22 2.74
C ARG A 16 4.94 7.65 2.43
N ASN A 17 5.93 7.01 3.06
CA ASN A 17 7.35 7.34 2.93
C ASN A 17 8.07 6.61 1.78
N ALA A 18 7.50 5.51 1.29
CA ALA A 18 8.03 4.69 0.22
C ALA A 18 7.95 5.37 -1.14
N ASP A 19 8.84 4.99 -2.05
CA ASP A 19 8.76 5.38 -3.45
C ASP A 19 7.66 4.62 -4.20
N VAL A 20 7.32 5.10 -5.41
CA VAL A 20 6.24 4.48 -6.22
C VAL A 20 6.44 2.98 -6.40
N ASP A 21 7.68 2.53 -6.63
CA ASP A 21 8.03 1.11 -6.77
C ASP A 21 7.84 0.34 -5.44
N GLU A 22 8.40 0.84 -4.34
CA GLU A 22 8.22 0.23 -3.02
C GLU A 22 6.74 0.18 -2.60
N LYS A 23 5.96 1.20 -2.93
CA LYS A 23 4.53 1.18 -2.61
C LYS A 23 3.80 0.07 -3.36
N ILE A 24 4.17 -0.18 -4.61
CA ILE A 24 3.62 -1.27 -5.40
C ILE A 24 4.04 -2.61 -4.80
N GLU A 25 5.31 -2.75 -4.41
CA GLU A 25 5.83 -3.93 -3.74
C GLU A 25 5.15 -4.18 -2.39
N ILE A 26 4.94 -3.14 -1.58
CA ILE A 26 4.17 -3.21 -0.34
C ILE A 26 2.74 -3.66 -0.65
N TYR A 27 2.11 -3.13 -1.70
CA TYR A 27 0.75 -3.48 -2.07
C TYR A 27 0.61 -4.93 -2.55
N THR A 28 1.60 -5.47 -3.29
CA THR A 28 1.64 -6.86 -3.76
C THR A 28 2.06 -7.85 -2.68
N THR A 29 2.97 -7.44 -1.80
CA THR A 29 3.55 -8.28 -0.73
C THR A 29 2.66 -8.34 0.50
N VAL A 30 1.97 -7.25 0.80
CA VAL A 30 0.96 -7.25 1.84
C VAL A 30 -0.19 -8.12 1.38
N GLN A 31 -0.40 -9.22 2.10
CA GLN A 31 -1.57 -10.07 1.94
C GLN A 31 -2.37 -10.02 3.25
N GLY A 32 -3.70 -9.92 3.15
CA GLY A 32 -4.57 -9.83 4.33
C GLY A 32 -5.14 -8.44 4.64
N LEU A 33 -4.98 -7.46 3.74
CA LEU A 33 -5.77 -6.22 3.80
C LEU A 33 -7.18 -6.45 3.24
N SER A 34 -8.18 -5.86 3.89
CA SER A 34 -9.53 -5.79 3.34
C SER A 34 -9.58 -4.88 2.12
N VAL A 35 -10.52 -5.15 1.21
CA VAL A 35 -10.76 -4.33 -0.01
C VAL A 35 -10.89 -2.84 0.31
N GLU A 36 -11.45 -2.47 1.45
CA GLU A 36 -11.59 -1.08 1.90
C GLU A 36 -10.23 -0.42 2.23
N GLN A 37 -9.32 -1.15 2.89
CA GLN A 37 -7.98 -0.67 3.23
C GLN A 37 -7.13 -0.48 1.97
N TYR A 38 -7.25 -1.42 1.02
CA TYR A 38 -6.64 -1.30 -0.29
C TYR A 38 -7.15 -0.09 -1.07
N LYS A 39 -8.47 0.15 -1.07
CA LYS A 39 -9.07 1.34 -1.68
C LYS A 39 -8.56 2.64 -1.06
N GLU A 40 -8.30 2.65 0.25
CA GLU A 40 -7.72 3.83 0.91
C GLU A 40 -6.28 4.10 0.44
N LEU A 41 -5.43 3.06 0.36
CA LEU A 41 -4.06 3.17 -0.15
C LEU A 41 -4.05 3.63 -1.61
N LEU A 42 -4.91 3.04 -2.46
CA LEU A 42 -5.10 3.42 -3.86
C LEU A 42 -5.58 4.87 -4.00
N ARG A 43 -6.47 5.35 -3.13
CA ARG A 43 -6.93 6.75 -3.13
C ARG A 43 -5.84 7.74 -2.73
N MET A 44 -4.91 7.33 -1.86
CA MET A 44 -3.72 8.13 -1.54
C MET A 44 -2.65 8.04 -2.64
N PHE A 45 -2.79 7.10 -3.57
CA PHE A 45 -1.91 7.01 -4.71
C PHE A 45 -2.24 8.08 -5.76
N PRO A 46 -1.24 8.76 -6.32
CA PRO A 46 -1.47 9.57 -7.52
C PRO A 46 -1.90 8.63 -8.65
N ILE A 47 -3.06 8.89 -9.26
CA ILE A 47 -3.60 8.15 -10.42
C ILE A 47 -2.56 8.02 -11.55
N LYS A 48 -1.61 8.97 -11.63
CA LYS A 48 -0.49 8.96 -12.58
C LYS A 48 0.41 7.70 -12.50
N TYR A 49 0.43 7.03 -11.35
CA TYR A 49 1.24 5.83 -11.12
C TYR A 49 0.40 4.55 -11.02
N LEU A 50 -0.90 4.65 -11.29
CA LEU A 50 -1.82 3.51 -11.28
C LEU A 50 -1.45 2.49 -12.38
N ASP A 51 -0.98 2.99 -13.53
CA ASP A 51 -0.44 2.18 -14.64
C ASP A 51 0.78 1.33 -14.22
N LYS A 52 1.65 1.87 -13.34
CA LYS A 52 2.77 1.11 -12.77
C LYS A 52 2.29 0.02 -11.81
N LEU A 53 1.26 0.31 -11.00
CA LEU A 53 0.67 -0.67 -10.10
C LEU A 53 0.07 -1.84 -10.88
N GLU A 54 -0.67 -1.57 -11.96
CA GLU A 54 -1.21 -2.61 -12.84
C GLU A 54 -0.10 -3.44 -13.49
N ARG A 55 0.99 -2.81 -13.96
CA ARG A 55 2.13 -3.51 -14.55
C ARG A 55 2.85 -4.47 -13.61
N ALA A 56 2.88 -4.20 -12.31
CA ALA A 56 3.51 -5.09 -11.34
C ALA A 56 2.59 -6.23 -10.87
N MET A 57 1.29 -6.12 -11.13
CA MET A 57 0.30 -7.17 -10.88
C MET A 57 0.14 -8.12 -12.08
N SER A 58 0.60 -7.73 -13.26
CA SER A 58 0.53 -8.50 -14.52
C SER A 58 1.73 -9.42 -14.71
#